data_AF-A0A1C7I6D5-F1
#
_entry.id   AF-A0A1C7I6D5-F1
#
_cell.length_a   1.000
_cell.length_b   1.000
_cell.length_c   1.000
_cell.angle_alpha   90.00
_cell.angle_beta   90.00
_cell.angle_gamma   90.00
#
_symmetry.space_group_name_H-M   'P 1'
#
loop_
_entity.id
_entity.type
_entity.pdbx_description
1 polymer ?
#
loop_
_entity_poly.entity_id
_entity_poly.type
_entity_poly.pdbx_seq_one_letter_code
_entity_poly.pdbx_strand_id
1 'polypeptide(L)'
;MIRTFRISFSLKNTYRVNTILYSIKQIPLVKKLLPESLYKSRGLKISANILAVLWELISTFLGKFLYLLILVFGIGANYENLGNGTLFVHILFFLTIIGAYMNTYMFNPSNDKYYAMLLMRMDARSYTLTNYVYHMGKCILGFMPFLILLGVGRNIPLWCCLLFPFFIVSVKMLIAWNYLADFKKSGESKDENLPGRLTWGLTAVFLAAAYGLPYLGIILPLWFMAAVMLLSLAGAFAAAVYMAKFDGYRELYQQLLAKFRSGMDFKQTAKAAVEEQNRKLISQDRGITSDKKGFEFFNELFVRRHQKILWRSVKRQAMICLFLFVGILFLVRINEDVRRQINRMLMVFLPYFVFIMYMINRGTSFTQALFMNCDHSMLTYSFYKRPEFILKLFRIRLREIIKVNLLPAGVIGVGLPVLLYFSGGTDNPLNYLLLFVSVLALSAFFSVHYLTCYYLLQPYNAGTEVVGGTYKIVTWVTYIVCFAFMNLRMSTLVFGSVVTFFCVVYCVGACVAVYRVADKTFRLRN
;
A
#
# COMPACT_ATOMS: atom_id res chain seq x y z
N MET A 1 -16.21 17.97 30.47
CA MET A 1 -15.11 17.24 29.80
C MET A 1 -15.29 15.71 29.79
N ILE A 2 -15.42 15.04 30.94
CA ILE A 2 -15.56 13.56 30.99
C ILE A 2 -16.78 13.04 30.20
N ARG A 3 -17.94 13.69 30.33
CA ARG A 3 -19.15 13.37 29.53
C ARG A 3 -18.88 13.49 28.03
N THR A 4 -18.22 14.57 27.61
CA THR A 4 -17.84 14.83 26.22
C THR A 4 -16.94 13.73 25.67
N PHE A 5 -15.96 13.27 26.45
CA PHE A 5 -15.09 12.15 26.08
C PHE A 5 -15.83 10.83 25.95
N ARG A 6 -16.71 10.50 26.91
CA ARG A 6 -17.53 9.27 26.82
C ARG A 6 -18.36 9.25 25.54
N ILE A 7 -18.97 10.39 25.19
CA ILE A 7 -19.75 10.54 23.96
C ILE A 7 -18.85 10.43 22.71
N SER A 8 -17.70 11.12 22.67
CA SER A 8 -16.79 11.05 21.52
C SER A 8 -16.21 9.66 21.32
N PHE A 9 -15.82 8.99 22.41
CA PHE A 9 -15.29 7.63 22.39
C PHE A 9 -16.35 6.63 21.91
N SER A 10 -17.57 6.74 22.42
CA SER A 10 -18.71 5.90 21.98
C SER A 10 -19.02 6.12 20.50
N LEU A 11 -19.03 7.37 20.04
CA LEU A 11 -19.25 7.74 18.63
C LEU A 11 -18.19 7.15 17.72
N LYS A 12 -16.91 7.33 18.06
CA LYS A 12 -15.77 6.78 17.32
C LYS A 12 -15.83 5.25 17.24
N ASN A 13 -16.15 4.58 18.35
CA ASN A 13 -16.29 3.13 18.38
C ASN A 13 -17.50 2.66 17.55
N THR A 14 -18.65 3.31 17.68
CA THR A 14 -19.86 2.99 16.93
C THR A 14 -19.61 3.12 15.42
N TYR A 15 -18.95 4.19 14.99
CA TYR A 15 -18.59 4.39 13.59
C TYR A 15 -17.65 3.29 13.08
N ARG A 16 -16.60 2.94 13.84
CA ARG A 16 -15.67 1.87 13.46
C ARG A 16 -16.35 0.52 13.37
N VAL A 17 -17.17 0.17 14.37
CA VAL A 17 -17.97 -1.06 14.40
C VAL A 17 -18.90 -1.12 13.18
N ASN A 18 -19.63 -0.05 12.90
CA ASN A 18 -20.53 0.00 11.74
C ASN A 18 -19.75 -0.14 10.42
N THR A 19 -18.56 0.44 10.32
CA THR A 19 -17.69 0.33 9.14
C THR A 19 -17.16 -1.10 8.95
N ILE A 20 -16.77 -1.76 10.04
CA ILE A 20 -16.34 -3.18 10.03
C ILE A 20 -17.52 -4.07 9.64
N LEU A 21 -18.68 -3.91 10.27
CA LEU A 21 -19.90 -4.66 9.96
C LEU A 21 -20.31 -4.48 8.51
N TYR A 22 -20.27 -3.24 8.00
CA TYR A 22 -20.51 -2.95 6.60
C TYR A 22 -19.52 -3.69 5.68
N SER A 23 -18.22 -3.66 6.02
CA SER A 23 -17.18 -4.37 5.25
C SER A 23 -17.37 -5.88 5.25
N ILE A 24 -17.77 -6.47 6.40
CA ILE A 24 -18.08 -7.90 6.51
C ILE A 24 -19.34 -8.24 5.69
N LYS A 25 -20.38 -7.41 5.72
CA LYS A 25 -21.60 -7.58 4.91
C LYS A 25 -21.32 -7.49 3.41
N GLN A 26 -20.23 -6.84 2.99
CA GLN A 26 -19.81 -6.85 1.59
C GLN A 26 -19.18 -8.19 1.14
N ILE A 27 -18.84 -9.10 2.06
CA ILE A 27 -18.33 -10.43 1.70
C ILE A 27 -19.50 -11.29 1.19
N PRO A 28 -19.49 -11.76 -0.08
CA PRO A 28 -20.66 -12.39 -0.72
C PRO A 28 -21.20 -13.63 0.01
N LEU A 29 -20.32 -14.44 0.59
CA LEU A 29 -20.68 -15.64 1.37
C LEU A 29 -21.34 -15.29 2.70
N VAL A 30 -20.83 -14.25 3.37
CA VAL A 30 -21.31 -13.80 4.69
C VAL A 30 -22.57 -12.94 4.54
N LYS A 31 -22.72 -12.21 3.43
CA LYS A 31 -23.88 -11.37 3.11
C LYS A 31 -25.21 -12.13 3.19
N LYS A 32 -25.23 -13.41 2.80
CA LYS A 32 -26.44 -14.26 2.85
C LYS A 32 -26.77 -14.76 4.26
N LEU A 33 -25.79 -14.82 5.15
CA LEU A 33 -25.92 -15.30 6.52
C LEU A 33 -26.25 -14.17 7.52
N LEU A 34 -26.02 -12.91 7.14
CA LEU A 34 -26.17 -11.76 8.02
C LEU A 34 -27.44 -10.93 7.70
N PRO A 35 -28.56 -11.11 8.43
CA PRO A 35 -29.76 -10.29 8.27
C PRO A 35 -29.53 -8.83 8.68
N GLU A 36 -30.37 -7.91 8.19
CA GLU A 36 -30.28 -6.47 8.53
C GLU A 36 -30.52 -6.18 10.02
N SER A 37 -31.20 -7.09 10.72
CA SER A 37 -31.40 -7.07 12.16
C SER A 37 -30.08 -7.14 12.96
N LEU A 38 -28.96 -7.52 12.33
CA LEU A 38 -27.63 -7.50 12.98
C LEU A 38 -27.25 -6.13 13.53
N TYR A 39 -27.56 -5.05 12.80
CA TYR A 39 -27.28 -3.68 13.26
C TYR A 39 -28.10 -3.30 14.50
N LYS A 40 -29.20 -3.99 14.77
CA LYS A 40 -30.05 -3.79 15.96
C LYS A 40 -29.66 -4.69 17.13
N SER A 41 -29.06 -5.85 16.86
CA SER A 41 -28.75 -6.86 17.87
C SER A 41 -27.83 -6.33 18.98
N ARG A 42 -28.22 -6.57 20.23
CA ARG A 42 -27.50 -6.10 21.42
C ARG A 42 -26.21 -6.90 21.65
N GLY A 43 -26.23 -8.21 21.38
CA GLY A 43 -25.08 -9.12 21.51
C GLY A 43 -23.93 -8.76 20.58
N LEU A 44 -24.17 -8.58 19.28
CA LEU A 44 -23.09 -8.19 18.35
C LEU A 44 -22.55 -6.79 18.63
N LYS A 45 -23.36 -5.86 19.14
CA LYS A 45 -22.86 -4.56 19.58
C LYS A 45 -21.88 -4.71 20.75
N ILE A 46 -22.16 -5.61 21.69
CA ILE A 46 -21.25 -5.92 22.80
C ILE A 46 -19.96 -6.56 22.27
N SER A 47 -20.06 -7.60 21.44
CA SER A 47 -18.89 -8.27 20.86
C SER A 47 -18.04 -7.33 20.00
N ALA A 48 -18.67 -6.49 19.18
CA ALA A 48 -17.97 -5.52 18.35
C ALA A 48 -17.34 -4.39 19.18
N ASN A 49 -17.95 -4.01 20.31
CA ASN A 49 -17.33 -3.07 21.25
C ASN A 49 -16.10 -3.71 21.93
N ILE A 50 -16.17 -4.99 22.33
CA ILE A 50 -15.02 -5.73 22.86
C ILE A 50 -13.89 -5.77 21.82
N LEU A 51 -14.20 -6.13 20.57
CA LEU A 51 -13.24 -6.13 19.47
C LEU A 51 -12.67 -4.73 19.20
N ALA A 52 -13.49 -3.68 19.27
CA ALA A 52 -13.02 -2.31 19.11
C ALA A 52 -12.06 -1.91 20.24
N VAL A 53 -12.33 -2.31 21.48
CA VAL A 53 -11.44 -2.08 22.63
C VAL A 53 -10.12 -2.86 22.48
N LEU A 54 -10.19 -4.14 22.11
CA LEU A 54 -8.99 -4.95 21.84
C LEU A 54 -8.15 -4.35 20.70
N TRP A 55 -8.80 -3.95 19.60
CA TRP A 55 -8.13 -3.27 18.50
C TRP A 55 -7.53 -1.93 18.94
N GLU A 56 -8.23 -1.17 19.78
CA GLU A 56 -7.75 0.09 20.32
C GLU A 56 -6.52 -0.12 21.23
N LEU A 57 -6.43 -1.24 21.97
CA LEU A 57 -5.22 -1.65 22.70
C LEU A 57 -4.10 -2.05 21.75
N ILE A 58 -4.35 -3.00 20.84
CA ILE A 58 -3.35 -3.51 19.88
C ILE A 58 -2.78 -2.35 19.06
N SER A 59 -3.62 -1.48 18.51
CA SER A 59 -3.17 -0.33 17.71
C SER A 59 -2.39 0.73 18.51
N THR A 60 -2.61 0.81 19.83
CA THR A 60 -1.83 1.71 20.70
C THR A 60 -0.38 1.23 20.82
N PHE A 61 -0.14 -0.09 20.88
CA PHE A 61 1.18 -0.67 21.09
C PHE A 61 1.88 -1.09 19.79
N LEU A 62 1.20 -1.85 18.93
CA LEU A 62 1.79 -2.52 17.76
C LEU A 62 2.45 -1.53 16.80
N GLY A 63 1.79 -0.41 16.51
CA GLY A 63 2.35 0.61 15.62
C GLY A 63 3.62 1.24 16.17
N LYS A 64 3.70 1.45 17.50
CA LYS A 64 4.88 2.04 18.16
C LYS A 64 6.02 1.05 18.25
N PHE A 65 5.70 -0.21 18.55
CA PHE A 65 6.66 -1.31 18.51
C PHE A 65 7.28 -1.47 17.12
N LEU A 66 6.47 -1.62 16.08
CA LEU A 66 6.96 -1.76 14.70
C LEU A 66 7.76 -0.53 14.24
N TYR A 67 7.31 0.66 14.62
CA TYR A 67 8.04 1.91 14.32
C TYR A 67 9.45 1.89 14.93
N LEU A 68 9.59 1.59 16.22
CA LEU A 68 10.89 1.52 16.88
C LEU A 68 11.74 0.37 16.35
N LEU A 69 11.15 -0.79 16.12
CA LEU A 69 11.85 -1.98 15.65
C LEU A 69 12.39 -1.80 14.23
N ILE A 70 11.61 -1.24 13.31
CA ILE A 70 11.99 -1.11 11.91
C ILE A 70 12.82 0.15 11.68
N LEU A 71 12.30 1.32 12.03
CA LEU A 71 12.89 2.60 11.62
C LEU A 71 14.06 3.06 12.49
N VAL A 72 14.13 2.59 13.74
CA VAL A 72 15.21 2.96 14.67
C VAL A 72 16.17 1.80 14.86
N PHE A 73 15.69 0.68 15.38
CA PHE A 73 16.54 -0.48 15.70
C PHE A 73 17.04 -1.18 14.43
N GLY A 74 16.16 -1.48 13.48
CA GLY A 74 16.47 -2.22 12.26
C GLY A 74 17.41 -1.46 11.34
N ILE A 75 17.09 -0.20 11.02
CA ILE A 75 17.99 0.66 10.23
C ILE A 75 19.27 0.98 11.00
N GLY A 76 19.17 1.24 12.31
CA GLY A 76 20.31 1.51 13.18
C GLY A 76 21.32 0.36 13.26
N ALA A 77 20.89 -0.89 13.02
CA ALA A 77 21.78 -2.05 13.01
C ALA A 77 22.76 -2.08 11.82
N ASN A 78 22.53 -1.27 10.77
CA ASN A 78 23.41 -1.21 9.61
C ASN A 78 24.66 -0.32 9.83
N TYR A 79 24.74 0.40 10.94
CA TYR A 79 25.87 1.26 11.27
C TYR A 79 26.84 0.49 12.18
N GLU A 80 27.90 -0.06 11.60
CA GLU A 80 28.96 -0.73 12.36
C GLU A 80 29.78 0.29 13.16
N ASN A 81 30.21 -0.07 14.37
CA ASN A 81 31.17 0.68 15.22
C ASN A 81 30.75 2.01 15.84
N LEU A 82 29.47 2.41 15.79
CA LEU A 82 28.99 3.63 16.46
C LEU A 82 28.23 3.27 17.74
N GLY A 83 28.58 3.95 18.86
CA GLY A 83 28.02 3.73 20.20
C GLY A 83 26.52 3.44 20.19
N ASN A 84 26.18 2.15 20.32
CA ASN A 84 24.89 1.57 19.95
C ASN A 84 23.67 2.27 20.60
N GLY A 85 23.83 2.80 21.81
CA GLY A 85 22.76 3.51 22.53
C GLY A 85 22.56 4.96 22.07
N THR A 86 23.65 5.73 21.89
CA THR A 86 23.55 7.15 21.48
C THR A 86 23.02 7.29 20.06
N LEU A 87 23.40 6.37 19.16
CA LEU A 87 22.86 6.30 17.81
C LEU A 87 21.33 6.09 17.80
N PHE A 88 20.83 5.21 18.66
CA PHE A 88 19.40 4.95 18.81
C PHE A 88 18.65 6.25 19.20
N VAL A 89 19.18 6.97 20.20
CA VAL A 89 18.59 8.24 20.65
C VAL A 89 18.65 9.30 19.55
N HIS A 90 19.78 9.40 18.82
CA HIS A 90 19.96 10.34 17.70
C HIS A 90 18.93 10.14 16.59
N ILE A 91 18.78 8.90 16.10
CA ILE A 91 17.81 8.58 15.04
C ILE A 91 16.41 8.92 15.54
N LEU A 92 16.05 8.45 16.74
CA LEU A 92 14.72 8.67 17.29
C LEU A 92 14.43 10.15 17.55
N PHE A 93 15.43 10.96 17.90
CA PHE A 93 15.31 12.40 18.14
C PHE A 93 14.84 13.13 16.88
N PHE A 94 15.52 12.93 15.75
CA PHE A 94 15.14 13.57 14.48
C PHE A 94 13.79 13.05 13.95
N LEU A 95 13.54 11.74 14.05
CA LEU A 95 12.25 11.19 13.66
C LEU A 95 11.10 11.70 14.54
N THR A 96 11.37 12.04 15.80
CA THR A 96 10.37 12.65 16.70
C THR A 96 9.99 14.05 16.24
N ILE A 97 10.96 14.85 15.79
CA ILE A 97 10.69 16.18 15.21
C ILE A 97 9.80 16.03 13.97
N ILE A 98 10.14 15.10 13.06
CA ILE A 98 9.31 14.80 11.87
C ILE A 98 7.89 14.41 12.28
N GLY A 99 7.79 13.44 13.19
CA GLY A 99 6.52 12.93 13.67
C GLY A 99 5.68 13.98 14.41
N ALA A 100 6.29 15.04 14.95
CA ALA A 100 5.58 16.09 15.68
C ALA A 100 4.74 16.98 14.75
N TYR A 101 5.27 17.39 13.60
CA TYR A 101 4.55 18.22 12.65
C TYR A 101 3.77 17.44 11.59
N MET A 102 4.16 16.20 11.30
CA MET A 102 3.42 15.31 10.38
C MET A 102 2.20 14.64 11.02
N ASN A 103 2.16 14.55 12.35
CA ASN A 103 1.07 13.89 13.05
C ASN A 103 0.78 14.61 14.37
N THR A 104 -0.01 15.68 14.29
CA THR A 104 -0.39 16.45 15.48
C THR A 104 -1.59 15.85 16.19
N TYR A 105 -2.37 14.97 15.54
CA TYR A 105 -3.69 14.46 15.96
C TYR A 105 -4.79 15.54 16.03
N MET A 106 -4.47 16.77 16.44
CA MET A 106 -5.42 17.88 16.54
C MET A 106 -5.90 18.32 15.15
N PHE A 107 -4.97 18.55 14.22
CA PHE A 107 -5.24 19.09 12.89
C PHE A 107 -5.57 18.01 11.84
N ASN A 108 -5.88 16.78 12.28
CA ASN A 108 -6.39 15.73 11.41
C ASN A 108 -7.87 15.92 11.10
N PRO A 109 -8.31 16.13 9.86
CA PRO A 109 -9.71 16.00 9.52
C PRO A 109 -10.12 14.52 9.48
N SER A 110 -11.20 14.19 10.17
CA SER A 110 -11.70 12.82 10.22
C SER A 110 -13.23 12.77 10.27
N ASN A 111 -13.81 11.65 9.84
CA ASN A 111 -15.27 11.47 9.81
C ASN A 111 -15.89 11.57 11.21
N ASP A 112 -15.25 11.00 12.24
CA ASP A 112 -15.73 11.09 13.62
C ASP A 112 -15.78 12.55 14.13
N LYS A 113 -14.77 13.36 13.79
CA LYS A 113 -14.76 14.81 14.07
C LYS A 113 -15.89 15.53 13.34
N TYR A 114 -16.15 15.18 12.08
CA TYR A 114 -17.27 15.72 11.30
C TYR A 114 -18.63 15.42 11.96
N TYR A 115 -18.88 14.16 12.29
CA TYR A 115 -20.13 13.75 12.95
C TYR A 115 -20.30 14.44 14.31
N ALA A 116 -19.25 14.46 15.14
CA ALA A 116 -19.32 15.06 16.47
C ALA A 116 -19.57 16.57 16.43
N MET A 117 -18.79 17.30 15.65
CA MET A 117 -18.80 18.77 15.71
C MET A 117 -19.82 19.40 14.77
N LEU A 118 -19.97 18.90 13.53
CA LEU A 118 -20.89 19.52 12.56
C LEU A 118 -22.31 18.98 12.69
N LEU A 119 -22.47 17.66 12.76
CA LEU A 119 -23.81 17.04 12.79
C LEU A 119 -24.42 17.03 14.19
N MET A 120 -23.69 16.55 15.20
CA MET A 120 -24.17 16.49 16.58
C MET A 120 -23.97 17.80 17.36
N ARG A 121 -23.36 18.82 16.74
CA ARG A 121 -23.12 20.15 17.33
C ARG A 121 -22.42 20.09 18.69
N MET A 122 -21.55 19.11 18.91
CA MET A 122 -20.75 19.04 20.13
C MET A 122 -19.81 20.25 20.24
N ASP A 123 -19.59 20.71 21.47
CA ASP A 123 -18.62 21.78 21.74
C ASP A 123 -17.21 21.39 21.26
N ALA A 124 -16.68 22.18 20.33
CA ALA A 124 -15.41 21.90 19.65
C ALA A 124 -14.22 21.98 20.62
N ARG A 125 -14.25 22.89 21.60
CA ARG A 125 -13.19 23.05 22.60
C ARG A 125 -13.10 21.84 23.51
N SER A 126 -14.21 21.47 24.16
CA SER A 126 -14.28 20.30 25.05
C SER A 126 -13.97 19.00 24.30
N TYR A 127 -14.47 18.85 23.07
CA TYR A 127 -14.17 17.68 22.24
C TYR A 127 -12.67 17.59 21.95
N THR A 128 -12.06 18.69 21.50
CA THR A 128 -10.66 18.71 21.08
C THR A 128 -9.73 18.45 22.23
N LEU A 129 -9.86 19.20 23.33
CA LEU A 129 -8.98 19.06 24.49
C LEU A 129 -9.04 17.66 25.07
N THR A 130 -10.23 17.09 25.24
CA THR A 130 -10.34 15.77 25.88
C THR A 130 -9.83 14.64 24.98
N ASN A 131 -10.09 14.69 23.67
CA ASN A 131 -9.52 13.71 22.74
C ASN A 131 -8.00 13.90 22.59
N TYR A 132 -7.50 15.15 22.59
CA TYR A 132 -6.07 15.43 22.47
C TYR A 132 -5.29 14.89 23.68
N VAL A 133 -5.77 15.13 24.90
CA VAL A 133 -5.19 14.53 26.13
C VAL A 133 -5.18 13.01 26.05
N TYR A 134 -6.29 12.40 25.61
CA TYR A 134 -6.37 10.95 25.40
C TYR A 134 -5.31 10.45 24.41
N HIS A 135 -5.14 11.13 23.27
CA HIS A 135 -4.14 10.78 22.26
C HIS A 135 -2.69 10.96 22.76
N MET A 136 -2.42 12.00 23.54
CA MET A 136 -1.11 12.22 24.17
C MET A 136 -0.79 11.13 25.20
N GLY A 137 -1.73 10.81 26.09
CA GLY A 137 -1.57 9.73 27.07
C GLY A 137 -1.32 8.38 26.40
N LYS A 138 -2.04 8.08 25.33
CA LYS A 138 -1.79 6.89 24.51
C LYS A 138 -0.43 6.88 23.85
N CYS A 139 0.06 8.02 23.41
CA CYS A 139 1.38 8.12 22.82
C CYS A 139 2.45 7.76 23.86
N ILE A 140 2.32 8.26 25.09
CA ILE A 140 3.23 7.93 26.20
C ILE A 140 3.15 6.43 26.51
N LEU A 141 1.96 5.91 26.80
CA LEU A 141 1.75 4.51 27.17
C LEU A 141 2.19 3.54 26.07
N GLY A 142 1.96 3.88 24.80
CA GLY A 142 2.32 3.06 23.66
C GLY A 142 3.83 3.01 23.39
N PHE A 143 4.56 4.09 23.64
CA PHE A 143 6.02 4.15 23.41
C PHE A 143 6.84 3.66 24.61
N MET A 144 6.38 3.93 25.84
CA MET A 144 7.14 3.68 27.07
C MET A 144 7.66 2.24 27.24
N PRO A 145 6.86 1.16 27.16
CA PRO A 145 7.36 -0.19 27.40
C PRO A 145 8.40 -0.63 26.36
N PHE A 146 8.23 -0.24 25.10
CA PHE A 146 9.14 -0.64 24.02
C PHE A 146 10.44 0.17 24.02
N LEU A 147 10.40 1.43 24.46
CA LEU A 147 11.63 2.21 24.65
C LEU A 147 12.46 1.68 25.81
N ILE A 148 11.83 1.25 26.90
CA ILE A 148 12.54 0.56 27.98
C ILE A 148 13.13 -0.76 27.46
N LEU A 149 12.32 -1.60 26.82
CA LEU A 149 12.75 -2.92 26.34
C LEU A 149 13.89 -2.84 25.31
N LEU A 150 13.74 -2.01 24.27
CA LEU A 150 14.76 -1.88 23.20
C LEU A 150 15.93 -0.99 23.62
N GLY A 151 15.67 0.06 24.41
CA GLY A 151 16.69 1.02 24.83
C GLY A 151 17.65 0.46 25.86
N VAL A 152 17.15 -0.24 26.88
CA VAL A 152 18.01 -0.92 27.87
C VAL A 152 18.86 -1.99 27.18
N GLY A 153 18.30 -2.75 26.23
CA GLY A 153 19.04 -3.72 25.43
C GLY A 153 20.17 -3.13 24.56
N ARG A 154 20.21 -1.79 24.38
CA ARG A 154 21.25 -1.05 23.65
C ARG A 154 22.12 -0.19 24.57
N ASN A 155 22.10 -0.44 25.88
CA ASN A 155 22.83 0.32 26.90
C ASN A 155 22.45 1.81 26.98
N ILE A 156 21.20 2.16 26.63
CA ILE A 156 20.68 3.52 26.84
C ILE A 156 20.33 3.68 28.33
N PRO A 157 20.71 4.78 28.98
CA PRO A 157 20.32 5.04 30.36
C PRO A 157 18.80 5.02 30.55
N LEU A 158 18.33 4.39 31.63
CA LEU A 158 16.89 4.24 31.92
C LEU A 158 16.17 5.58 31.99
N TRP A 159 16.80 6.61 32.57
CA TRP A 159 16.21 7.96 32.65
C TRP A 159 15.91 8.53 31.26
N CYS A 160 16.76 8.26 30.26
CA CYS A 160 16.57 8.73 28.89
C CYS A 160 15.39 7.99 28.25
N CYS A 161 15.30 6.67 28.47
CA CYS A 161 14.18 5.84 28.00
C CYS A 161 12.83 6.31 28.60
N LEU A 162 12.81 6.72 29.86
CA LEU A 162 11.62 7.24 30.54
C LEU A 162 11.26 8.65 30.10
N LEU A 163 12.25 9.52 29.82
CA LEU A 163 12.03 10.89 29.37
C LEU A 163 11.51 10.96 27.93
N PHE A 164 11.91 10.03 27.07
CA PHE A 164 11.65 10.08 25.64
C PHE A 164 10.15 10.09 25.23
N PRO A 165 9.26 9.25 25.81
CA PRO A 165 7.83 9.35 25.54
C PRO A 165 7.25 10.74 25.84
N PHE A 166 7.74 11.40 26.90
CA PHE A 166 7.32 12.76 27.24
C PHE A 166 7.87 13.79 26.26
N PHE A 167 9.10 13.61 25.77
CA PHE A 167 9.65 14.41 24.67
C PHE A 167 8.80 14.32 23.40
N ILE A 168 8.35 13.12 23.02
CA ILE A 168 7.48 12.95 21.84
C ILE A 168 6.19 13.75 21.98
N VAL A 169 5.57 13.73 23.16
CA VAL A 169 4.35 14.49 23.44
C VAL A 169 4.61 15.99 23.52
N SER A 170 5.69 16.42 24.18
CA SER A 170 6.01 17.84 24.36
C SER A 170 6.24 18.55 23.04
N VAL A 171 7.01 17.95 22.12
CA VAL A 171 7.25 18.55 20.80
C VAL A 171 5.96 18.60 19.98
N LYS A 172 5.10 17.57 20.04
CA LYS A 172 3.76 17.60 19.42
C LYS A 172 2.92 18.75 19.96
N MET A 173 2.93 18.97 21.27
CA MET A 173 2.22 20.08 21.90
C MET A 173 2.76 21.44 21.48
N LEU A 174 4.07 21.60 21.38
CA LEU A 174 4.70 22.84 20.90
C LEU A 174 4.33 23.14 19.44
N ILE A 175 4.36 22.13 18.56
CA ILE A 175 3.94 22.31 17.17
C ILE A 175 2.44 22.63 17.07
N ALA A 176 1.59 21.95 17.84
CA ALA A 176 0.16 22.25 17.86
C ALA A 176 -0.12 23.66 18.40
N TRP A 177 0.63 24.14 19.40
CA TRP A 177 0.57 25.54 19.84
C TRP A 177 0.94 26.48 18.69
N ASN A 178 2.08 26.27 18.02
CA ASN A 178 2.48 27.10 16.87
C ASN A 178 1.38 27.15 15.80
N TYR A 179 0.73 26.02 15.50
CA TYR A 179 -0.35 25.99 14.51
C TYR A 179 -1.62 26.71 14.96
N LEU A 180 -1.98 26.65 16.25
CA LEU A 180 -3.08 27.45 16.80
C LEU A 180 -2.77 28.95 16.79
N ALA A 181 -1.53 29.31 17.10
CA ALA A 181 -1.08 30.70 17.06
C ALA A 181 -1.04 31.25 15.63
N ASP A 182 -0.56 30.46 14.67
CA ASP A 182 -0.60 30.77 13.24
C ASP A 182 -2.05 30.95 12.78
N PHE A 183 -2.95 30.03 13.14
CA PHE A 183 -4.37 30.13 12.81
C PHE A 183 -4.99 31.42 13.33
N LYS A 184 -4.67 31.84 14.57
CA LYS A 184 -5.16 33.10 15.13
C LYS A 184 -4.67 34.33 14.35
N LYS A 185 -3.50 34.25 13.73
CA LYS A 185 -2.91 35.33 12.93
C LYS A 185 -3.39 35.35 11.48
N SER A 186 -3.46 34.18 10.84
CA SER A 186 -3.76 34.06 9.40
C SER A 186 -5.22 33.76 9.08
N GLY A 187 -5.98 33.21 10.04
CA GLY A 187 -7.32 32.68 9.80
C GLY A 187 -7.34 31.38 8.97
N GLU A 188 -6.17 30.79 8.67
CA GLU A 188 -6.06 29.59 7.85
C GLU A 188 -5.68 28.34 8.64
N SER A 189 -6.57 27.35 8.61
CA SER A 189 -6.34 26.02 9.18
C SER A 189 -5.38 25.21 8.31
N LYS A 190 -4.37 24.62 8.97
CA LYS A 190 -3.48 23.61 8.37
C LYS A 190 -4.16 22.24 8.41
N ASP A 191 -4.00 21.47 7.34
CA ASP A 191 -4.44 20.09 7.25
C ASP A 191 -3.21 19.17 7.30
N GLU A 192 -3.10 18.35 8.34
CA GLU A 192 -1.96 17.43 8.48
C GLU A 192 -1.95 16.31 7.42
N ASN A 193 -3.09 16.03 6.77
CA ASN A 193 -3.16 15.04 5.69
C ASN A 193 -2.68 15.61 4.34
N LEU A 194 -2.51 16.92 4.22
CA LEU A 194 -2.04 17.61 3.02
C LEU A 194 -0.80 18.47 3.34
N PRO A 195 0.34 17.85 3.72
CA PRO A 195 1.57 18.56 4.02
C PRO A 195 2.09 19.35 2.80
N GLY A 196 2.38 20.64 2.99
CA GLY A 196 2.89 21.52 1.95
C GLY A 196 4.32 21.19 1.50
N ARG A 197 4.75 21.73 0.35
CA ARG A 197 6.08 21.46 -0.23
C ARG A 197 7.25 21.72 0.74
N LEU A 198 7.15 22.79 1.53
CA LEU A 198 8.16 23.16 2.52
C LEU A 198 8.26 22.11 3.64
N THR A 199 7.13 21.53 4.08
CA THR A 199 7.13 20.48 5.10
C THR A 199 7.77 19.18 4.60
N TRP A 200 7.62 18.85 3.31
CA TRP A 200 8.33 17.73 2.68
C TRP A 200 9.84 17.98 2.57
N GLY A 201 10.25 19.20 2.18
CA GLY A 201 11.65 19.59 2.17
C GLY A 201 12.29 19.46 3.56
N LEU A 202 11.60 19.96 4.59
CA LEU A 202 12.06 19.83 5.98
C LEU A 202 12.11 18.37 6.44
N THR A 203 11.18 17.53 6.00
CA THR A 203 11.20 16.08 6.27
C THR A 203 12.43 15.42 5.65
N ALA A 204 12.74 15.73 4.40
CA ALA A 204 13.93 15.21 3.73
C ALA A 204 15.22 15.62 4.45
N VAL A 205 15.31 16.88 4.90
CA VAL A 205 16.45 17.38 5.68
C VAL A 205 16.59 16.62 7.01
N PHE A 206 15.51 16.44 7.77
CA PHE A 206 15.59 15.71 9.04
C PHE A 206 15.82 14.21 8.86
N LEU A 207 15.36 13.59 7.78
CA LEU A 207 15.70 12.20 7.47
C LEU A 207 17.18 12.08 7.10
N ALA A 208 17.72 13.03 6.33
CA ALA A 208 19.16 13.09 6.06
C ALA A 208 19.96 13.32 7.35
N ALA A 209 19.46 14.13 8.29
CA ALA A 209 20.10 14.29 9.60
C ALA A 209 20.01 13.02 10.46
N ALA A 210 18.88 12.31 10.42
CA ALA A 210 18.67 11.08 11.18
C ALA A 210 19.58 9.94 10.71
N TYR A 211 19.71 9.74 9.40
CA TYR A 211 20.38 8.57 8.81
C TYR A 211 21.68 8.88 8.07
N GLY A 212 21.81 10.08 7.48
CA GLY A 212 23.01 10.50 6.74
C GLY A 212 24.15 10.93 7.66
N LEU A 213 23.87 11.69 8.74
CA LEU A 213 24.92 12.11 9.68
C LEU A 213 25.63 10.93 10.35
N PRO A 214 24.94 9.87 10.82
CA PRO A 214 25.62 8.68 11.33
C PRO A 214 26.51 7.98 10.32
N TYR A 215 26.18 8.00 9.02
CA TYR A 215 27.05 7.44 7.98
C TYR A 215 28.37 8.21 7.86
N LEU A 216 28.35 9.51 8.16
CA LEU A 216 29.53 10.37 8.23
C LEU A 216 30.25 10.31 9.59
N GLY A 217 29.79 9.45 10.52
CA GLY A 217 30.34 9.35 11.88
C GLY A 217 29.92 10.49 12.82
N ILE A 218 28.98 11.34 12.41
CA ILE A 218 28.51 12.49 13.21
C ILE A 218 27.24 12.09 13.98
N ILE A 219 27.34 12.06 15.30
CA ILE A 219 26.21 11.76 16.20
C ILE A 219 26.06 12.91 17.21
N LEU A 220 24.82 13.34 17.45
CA LEU A 220 24.54 14.33 18.48
C LEU A 220 24.91 13.79 19.86
N PRO A 221 25.58 14.59 20.71
CA PRO A 221 25.92 14.14 22.04
C PRO A 221 24.67 14.03 22.91
N LEU A 222 24.63 13.00 23.77
CA LEU A 222 23.44 12.68 24.57
C LEU A 222 22.99 13.84 25.47
N TRP A 223 23.93 14.60 26.04
CA TRP A 223 23.63 15.74 26.91
C TRP A 223 22.86 16.85 26.17
N PHE A 224 23.19 17.10 24.90
CA PHE A 224 22.51 18.10 24.08
C PHE A 224 21.07 17.67 23.78
N MET A 225 20.88 16.41 23.38
CA MET A 225 19.55 15.86 23.16
C MET A 225 18.71 15.90 24.44
N ALA A 226 19.28 15.49 25.58
CA ALA A 226 18.61 15.52 26.87
C ALA A 226 18.20 16.94 27.31
N ALA A 227 19.07 17.94 27.09
CA ALA A 227 18.74 19.34 27.37
C ALA A 227 17.55 19.82 26.52
N VAL A 228 17.53 19.51 25.22
CA VAL A 228 16.40 19.84 24.34
C VAL A 228 15.13 19.11 24.79
N MET A 229 15.23 17.85 25.21
CA MET A 229 14.09 17.09 25.73
C MET A 229 13.49 17.76 26.96
N LEU A 230 14.30 18.16 27.93
CA LEU A 230 13.85 18.86 29.14
C LEU A 230 13.26 20.24 28.84
N LEU A 231 13.91 21.03 27.99
CA LEU A 231 13.40 22.35 27.56
C LEU A 231 12.05 22.23 26.86
N SER A 232 11.88 21.22 26.00
CA SER A 232 10.60 20.99 25.33
C SER A 232 9.48 20.65 26.32
N LEU A 233 9.80 19.90 27.39
CA LEU A 233 8.84 19.52 28.43
C LEU A 233 8.38 20.75 29.21
N ALA A 234 9.31 21.66 29.54
CA ALA A 234 8.97 22.96 30.13
C ALA A 234 8.05 23.77 29.20
N GLY A 235 8.37 23.83 27.90
CA GLY A 235 7.54 24.51 26.89
C GLY A 235 6.15 23.88 26.70
N ALA A 236 6.01 22.57 26.93
CA ALA A 236 4.72 21.88 26.83
C ALA A 236 3.70 22.34 27.88
N PHE A 237 4.15 22.77 29.06
CA PHE A 237 3.25 23.37 30.06
C PHE A 237 2.66 24.68 29.56
N ALA A 238 3.49 25.55 28.97
CA ALA A 238 3.01 26.79 28.36
C ALA A 238 2.06 26.50 27.17
N ALA A 239 2.39 25.50 26.35
CA ALA A 239 1.52 25.03 25.27
C ALA A 239 0.14 24.56 25.80
N ALA A 240 0.12 23.81 26.90
CA ALA A 240 -1.12 23.32 27.52
C ALA A 240 -2.01 24.49 28.01
N VAL A 241 -1.41 25.48 28.67
CA VAL A 241 -2.12 26.69 29.12
C VAL A 241 -2.69 27.46 27.93
N TYR A 242 -1.91 27.64 26.87
CA TYR A 242 -2.37 28.30 25.65
C TYR A 242 -3.54 27.55 24.99
N MET A 243 -3.41 26.24 24.81
CA MET A 243 -4.47 25.39 24.24
C MET A 243 -5.74 25.44 25.08
N ALA A 244 -5.63 25.48 26.40
CA ALA A 244 -6.76 25.57 27.31
C ALA A 244 -7.49 26.91 27.18
N LYS A 245 -6.78 28.02 26.93
CA LYS A 245 -7.34 29.38 26.74
C LYS A 245 -7.77 29.69 25.31
N PHE A 246 -7.49 28.83 24.36
CA PHE A 246 -7.83 29.06 22.96
C PHE A 246 -9.34 28.87 22.71
N ASP A 247 -10.01 29.90 22.16
CA ASP A 247 -11.46 29.88 21.94
C ASP A 247 -11.87 29.62 20.48
N GLY A 248 -10.96 29.78 19.52
CA GLY A 248 -11.21 29.64 18.08
C GLY A 248 -11.37 28.20 17.56
N TYR A 249 -11.60 27.20 18.43
CA TYR A 249 -11.68 25.80 18.00
C TYR A 249 -12.84 25.55 17.02
N ARG A 250 -13.97 26.24 17.20
CA ARG A 250 -15.15 26.04 16.35
C ARG A 250 -14.86 26.39 14.89
N GLU A 251 -14.33 27.59 14.67
CA GLU A 251 -13.99 28.12 13.34
C GLU A 251 -12.89 27.27 12.68
N LEU A 252 -11.85 26.93 13.46
CA LEU A 252 -10.76 26.06 13.01
C LEU A 252 -11.28 24.74 12.44
N TYR A 253 -12.16 24.04 13.18
CA TYR A 253 -12.70 22.77 12.71
C TYR A 253 -13.73 22.92 11.59
N GLN A 254 -14.51 24.00 11.55
CA GLN A 254 -15.41 24.26 10.43
C GLN A 254 -14.62 24.40 9.12
N GLN A 255 -13.55 25.19 9.12
CA GLN A 255 -12.70 25.36 7.94
C GLN A 255 -11.96 24.07 7.59
N LEU A 256 -11.37 23.40 8.58
CA LEU A 256 -10.64 22.13 8.38
C LEU A 256 -11.53 21.03 7.80
N LEU A 257 -12.75 20.87 8.33
CA LEU A 257 -13.70 19.85 7.88
C LEU A 257 -14.37 20.22 6.56
N ALA A 258 -14.58 21.51 6.28
CA ALA A 258 -15.04 21.97 4.98
C ALA A 258 -14.01 21.66 3.89
N LYS A 259 -12.72 21.95 4.14
CA LYS A 259 -11.59 21.57 3.26
C LYS A 259 -11.51 20.06 3.05
N PHE A 260 -11.75 19.27 4.10
CA PHE A 260 -11.78 17.81 3.99
C PHE A 260 -12.91 17.30 3.08
N ARG A 261 -14.10 17.92 3.17
CA ARG A 261 -15.24 17.56 2.31
C ARG A 261 -15.00 17.99 0.86
N SER A 262 -14.56 19.22 0.62
CA SER A 262 -14.19 19.67 -0.72
C SER A 262 -12.98 18.90 -1.27
N GLY A 263 -12.08 18.42 -0.42
CA GLY A 263 -11.00 17.49 -0.76
C GLY A 263 -11.49 16.08 -1.13
N MET A 264 -12.65 15.64 -0.63
CA MET A 264 -13.32 14.44 -1.14
C MET A 264 -13.93 14.70 -2.53
N ASP A 265 -14.46 15.90 -2.77
CA ASP A 265 -14.87 16.33 -4.11
C ASP A 265 -13.64 16.47 -5.03
N PHE A 266 -12.46 16.83 -4.49
CA PHE A 266 -11.18 16.76 -5.19
C PHE A 266 -10.81 15.33 -5.58
N LYS A 267 -11.06 14.32 -4.74
CA LYS A 267 -10.88 12.91 -5.12
C LYS A 267 -11.83 12.50 -6.25
N GLN A 268 -13.05 13.03 -6.30
CA GLN A 268 -13.97 12.80 -7.40
C GLN A 268 -13.53 13.52 -8.68
N THR A 269 -13.06 14.76 -8.59
CA THR A 269 -12.51 15.50 -9.75
C THR A 269 -11.16 14.95 -10.22
N ALA A 270 -10.32 14.43 -9.33
CA ALA A 270 -9.10 13.69 -9.69
C ALA A 270 -9.44 12.38 -10.41
N LYS A 271 -10.51 11.68 -10.01
CA LYS A 271 -11.04 10.54 -10.78
C LYS A 271 -11.50 10.97 -12.17
N ALA A 272 -12.26 12.06 -12.27
CA ALA A 272 -12.67 12.62 -13.55
C ALA A 272 -11.46 13.05 -14.41
N ALA A 273 -10.41 13.59 -13.80
CA ALA A 273 -9.17 13.97 -14.48
C ALA A 273 -8.36 12.75 -14.95
N VAL A 274 -8.36 11.65 -14.20
CA VAL A 274 -7.76 10.37 -14.63
C VAL A 274 -8.57 9.77 -15.79
N GLU A 275 -9.89 9.83 -15.75
CA GLU A 275 -10.75 9.46 -16.88
C GLU A 275 -10.49 10.35 -18.10
N GLU A 276 -10.34 11.65 -17.91
CA GLU A 276 -10.02 12.60 -18.98
C GLU A 276 -8.60 12.37 -19.55
N GLN A 277 -7.61 12.07 -18.70
CA GLN A 277 -6.28 11.70 -19.13
C GLN A 277 -6.30 10.37 -19.92
N ASN A 278 -7.09 9.40 -19.47
CA ASN A 278 -7.31 8.16 -20.22
C ASN A 278 -7.98 8.45 -21.57
N ARG A 279 -8.95 9.38 -21.64
CA ARG A 279 -9.52 9.86 -22.91
C ARG A 279 -8.47 10.50 -23.81
N LYS A 280 -7.52 11.26 -23.28
CA LYS A 280 -6.40 11.84 -24.06
C LYS A 280 -5.42 10.78 -24.58
N LEU A 281 -5.34 9.62 -23.95
CA LEU A 281 -4.51 8.49 -24.38
C LEU A 281 -5.19 7.60 -25.45
N ILE A 282 -6.48 7.82 -25.71
CA ILE A 282 -7.24 7.15 -26.78
C ILE A 282 -6.73 7.66 -28.14
N SER A 283 -6.41 6.73 -29.04
CA SER A 283 -6.15 7.09 -30.44
C SER A 283 -7.41 7.64 -31.09
N GLN A 284 -7.32 8.83 -31.70
CA GLN A 284 -8.42 9.47 -32.45
C GLN A 284 -8.49 8.99 -33.90
N ASP A 285 -7.61 8.08 -34.30
CA ASP A 285 -7.55 7.58 -35.67
C ASP A 285 -8.83 6.80 -36.02
N ARG A 286 -9.56 7.32 -37.02
CA ARG A 286 -10.81 6.73 -37.54
C ARG A 286 -10.57 5.80 -38.74
N GLY A 287 -9.36 5.75 -39.29
CA GLY A 287 -8.99 4.94 -40.45
C GLY A 287 -8.63 3.49 -40.13
N ILE A 288 -9.34 2.84 -39.21
CA ILE A 288 -9.01 1.47 -38.79
C ILE A 288 -9.62 0.46 -39.78
N THR A 289 -8.81 -0.04 -40.70
CA THR A 289 -9.15 -1.19 -41.54
C THR A 289 -8.80 -2.50 -40.83
N SER A 290 -9.72 -3.47 -40.84
CA SER A 290 -9.50 -4.84 -40.34
C SER A 290 -10.45 -5.81 -41.05
N ASP A 291 -9.94 -6.98 -41.38
CA ASP A 291 -10.69 -8.06 -42.04
C ASP A 291 -11.43 -8.97 -41.04
N LYS A 292 -11.29 -8.71 -39.73
CA LYS A 292 -11.92 -9.52 -38.68
C LYS A 292 -13.41 -9.20 -38.53
N LYS A 293 -14.19 -10.14 -37.98
CA LYS A 293 -15.65 -9.99 -37.77
C LYS A 293 -16.05 -10.23 -36.30
N GLY A 294 -17.13 -9.59 -35.86
CA GLY A 294 -17.73 -9.80 -34.53
C GLY A 294 -16.81 -9.45 -33.35
N PHE A 295 -16.76 -10.30 -32.32
CA PHE A 295 -15.97 -10.06 -31.10
C PHE A 295 -14.46 -9.93 -31.33
N GLU A 296 -13.91 -10.55 -32.39
CA GLU A 296 -12.49 -10.40 -32.71
C GLU A 296 -12.17 -9.01 -33.25
N PHE A 297 -13.01 -8.49 -34.14
CA PHE A 297 -12.92 -7.11 -34.62
C PHE A 297 -13.09 -6.12 -33.46
N PHE A 298 -14.08 -6.38 -32.60
CA PHE A 298 -14.34 -5.54 -31.43
C PHE A 298 -13.13 -5.44 -30.49
N ASN A 299 -12.50 -6.58 -30.18
CA ASN A 299 -11.30 -6.60 -29.34
C ASN A 299 -10.09 -5.95 -30.04
N GLU A 300 -9.93 -6.18 -31.35
CA GLU A 300 -8.87 -5.52 -32.13
C GLU A 300 -9.02 -3.99 -32.10
N LEU A 301 -10.23 -3.49 -32.28
CA LEU A 301 -10.54 -2.07 -32.19
C LEU A 301 -10.15 -1.52 -30.81
N PHE A 302 -10.49 -2.24 -29.74
CA PHE A 302 -10.10 -1.88 -28.38
C PHE A 302 -8.58 -1.79 -28.21
N VAL A 303 -7.84 -2.81 -28.66
CA VAL A 303 -6.37 -2.87 -28.52
C VAL A 303 -5.69 -1.76 -29.30
N ARG A 304 -6.10 -1.50 -30.55
CA ARG A 304 -5.55 -0.42 -31.37
C ARG A 304 -5.83 0.95 -30.75
N ARG A 305 -7.07 1.17 -30.30
CA ARG A 305 -7.50 2.43 -29.69
C ARG A 305 -6.79 2.75 -28.38
N HIS A 306 -6.49 1.73 -27.57
CA HIS A 306 -5.88 1.89 -26.24
C HIS A 306 -4.43 1.39 -26.18
N GLN A 307 -3.76 1.26 -27.33
CA GLN A 307 -2.42 0.69 -27.42
C GLN A 307 -1.41 1.42 -26.52
N LYS A 308 -1.53 2.76 -26.38
CA LYS A 308 -0.66 3.55 -25.49
C LYS A 308 -0.81 3.13 -24.01
N ILE A 309 -2.03 2.88 -23.55
CA ILE A 309 -2.30 2.44 -22.17
C ILE A 309 -1.75 1.03 -21.95
N LEU A 310 -1.93 0.13 -22.92
CA LEU A 310 -1.54 -1.27 -22.82
C LEU A 310 -0.01 -1.47 -22.95
N TRP A 311 0.64 -0.80 -23.91
CA TRP A 311 2.02 -1.11 -24.30
C TRP A 311 3.08 -0.16 -23.74
N ARG A 312 2.76 1.10 -23.42
CA ARG A 312 3.80 2.09 -23.03
C ARG A 312 4.59 1.64 -21.80
N SER A 313 3.89 1.21 -20.75
CA SER A 313 4.53 0.72 -19.53
C SER A 313 5.30 -0.59 -19.75
N VAL A 314 4.77 -1.47 -20.60
CA VAL A 314 5.32 -2.79 -20.89
C VAL A 314 6.63 -2.66 -21.68
N LYS A 315 6.65 -1.80 -22.70
CA LYS A 315 7.88 -1.46 -23.43
C LYS A 315 8.94 -0.89 -22.49
N ARG A 316 8.54 0.01 -21.58
CA ARG A 316 9.46 0.55 -20.57
C ARG A 316 10.02 -0.53 -19.64
N GLN A 317 9.18 -1.45 -19.15
CA GLN A 317 9.64 -2.58 -18.33
C GLN A 317 10.62 -3.46 -19.11
N ALA A 318 10.31 -3.82 -20.36
CA ALA A 318 11.19 -4.61 -21.21
C ALA A 318 12.56 -3.91 -21.44
N MET A 319 12.57 -2.60 -21.66
CA MET A 319 13.80 -1.81 -21.79
C MET A 319 14.62 -1.78 -20.49
N ILE A 320 13.97 -1.63 -19.33
CA ILE A 320 14.65 -1.68 -18.02
C ILE A 320 15.24 -3.07 -17.79
N CYS A 321 14.48 -4.14 -18.07
CA CYS A 321 14.98 -5.51 -17.96
C CYS A 321 16.17 -5.76 -18.89
N LEU A 322 16.11 -5.26 -20.13
CA LEU A 322 17.20 -5.38 -21.09
C LEU A 322 18.46 -4.62 -20.62
N PHE A 323 18.28 -3.40 -20.11
CA PHE A 323 19.39 -2.60 -19.59
C PHE A 323 20.05 -3.27 -18.38
N LEU A 324 19.26 -3.75 -17.43
CA LEU A 324 19.76 -4.51 -16.27
C LEU A 324 20.51 -5.77 -16.71
N PHE A 325 19.95 -6.50 -17.67
CA PHE A 325 20.57 -7.69 -18.23
C PHE A 325 21.94 -7.40 -18.87
N VAL A 326 22.04 -6.36 -19.72
CA VAL A 326 23.31 -5.94 -20.34
C VAL A 326 24.32 -5.49 -19.28
N GLY A 327 23.88 -4.75 -18.26
CA GLY A 327 24.73 -4.34 -17.14
C GLY A 327 25.29 -5.53 -16.36
N ILE A 328 24.46 -6.53 -16.07
CA ILE A 328 24.89 -7.76 -15.38
C ILE A 328 25.87 -8.55 -16.26
N LEU A 329 25.61 -8.70 -17.56
CA LEU A 329 26.54 -9.36 -18.49
C LEU A 329 27.91 -8.68 -18.52
N PHE A 330 27.93 -7.34 -18.53
CA PHE A 330 29.17 -6.58 -18.48
C PHE A 330 29.94 -6.83 -17.17
N LEU A 331 29.25 -6.85 -16.02
CA LEU A 331 29.87 -7.16 -14.72
C LEU A 331 30.42 -8.59 -14.67
N VAL A 332 29.69 -9.58 -15.20
CA VAL A 332 30.15 -10.97 -15.32
C VAL A 332 31.42 -11.07 -16.16
N ARG A 333 31.60 -10.20 -17.16
CA ARG A 333 32.79 -10.21 -18.02
C ARG A 333 34.03 -9.61 -17.34
N ILE A 334 33.85 -8.65 -16.45
CA ILE A 334 34.94 -7.92 -15.79
C ILE A 334 35.39 -8.61 -14.50
N ASN A 335 34.47 -9.14 -13.71
CA ASN A 335 34.76 -9.65 -12.37
C ASN A 335 34.49 -11.16 -12.27
N GLU A 336 35.54 -11.93 -12.00
CA GLU A 336 35.46 -13.39 -11.91
C GLU A 336 34.65 -13.90 -10.71
N ASP A 337 34.66 -13.18 -9.59
CA ASP A 337 33.89 -13.54 -8.40
C ASP A 337 32.40 -13.36 -8.65
N VAL A 338 32.03 -12.23 -9.28
CA VAL A 338 30.65 -11.96 -9.73
C VAL A 338 30.17 -13.03 -10.72
N ARG A 339 31.03 -13.43 -11.66
CA ARG A 339 30.77 -14.52 -12.60
C ARG A 339 30.40 -15.83 -11.88
N ARG A 340 31.23 -16.29 -10.94
CA ARG A 340 31.01 -17.53 -10.18
C ARG A 340 29.75 -17.46 -9.31
N GLN A 341 29.51 -16.31 -8.67
CA GLN A 341 28.34 -16.10 -7.82
C GLN A 341 27.04 -16.14 -8.63
N ILE A 342 27.00 -15.48 -9.79
CA ILE A 342 25.83 -15.48 -10.69
C ILE A 342 25.55 -16.88 -11.23
N ASN A 343 26.57 -17.64 -11.62
CA ASN A 343 26.39 -19.02 -12.10
C ASN A 343 25.73 -19.91 -11.04
N ARG A 344 26.25 -19.91 -9.82
CA ARG A 344 25.66 -20.64 -8.68
C ARG A 344 24.25 -20.16 -8.36
N MET A 345 24.02 -18.85 -8.41
CA MET A 345 22.71 -18.27 -8.15
C MET A 345 21.67 -18.75 -9.17
N LEU A 346 21.99 -18.69 -10.47
CA LEU A 346 21.06 -19.10 -11.54
C LEU A 346 20.64 -20.57 -11.44
N MET A 347 21.47 -21.45 -10.89
CA MET A 347 21.12 -22.85 -10.72
C MET A 347 20.08 -23.12 -9.62
N VAL A 348 19.90 -22.20 -8.65
CA VAL A 348 19.09 -22.44 -7.44
C VAL A 348 17.98 -21.38 -7.23
N PHE A 349 18.05 -20.23 -7.92
CA PHE A 349 17.16 -19.08 -7.69
C PHE A 349 15.96 -18.99 -8.65
N LEU A 350 15.70 -20.00 -9.49
CA LEU A 350 14.50 -19.98 -10.34
C LEU A 350 13.18 -19.72 -9.59
N PRO A 351 12.96 -20.21 -8.35
CA PRO A 351 11.78 -19.86 -7.54
C PRO A 351 11.57 -18.35 -7.33
N TYR A 352 12.65 -17.56 -7.29
CA TYR A 352 12.58 -16.11 -7.13
C TYR A 352 11.86 -15.42 -8.30
N PHE A 353 11.91 -16.02 -9.50
CA PHE A 353 11.20 -15.50 -10.67
C PHE A 353 9.69 -15.58 -10.54
N VAL A 354 9.11 -16.39 -9.64
CA VAL A 354 7.67 -16.35 -9.36
C VAL A 354 7.26 -14.96 -8.87
N PHE A 355 8.02 -14.40 -7.93
CA PHE A 355 7.76 -13.06 -7.39
C PHE A 355 8.09 -11.96 -8.40
N ILE A 356 9.21 -12.07 -9.13
CA ILE A 356 9.56 -11.10 -10.18
C ILE A 356 8.47 -11.05 -11.25
N MET A 357 8.02 -12.21 -11.73
CA MET A 357 6.98 -12.29 -12.75
C MET A 357 5.64 -11.79 -12.25
N TYR A 358 5.29 -12.03 -10.98
CA TYR A 358 4.13 -11.42 -10.33
C TYR A 358 4.20 -9.88 -10.36
N MET A 359 5.37 -9.29 -10.05
CA MET A 359 5.55 -7.83 -10.00
C MET A 359 5.58 -7.16 -11.38
N ILE A 360 6.13 -7.86 -12.39
CA ILE A 360 6.21 -7.33 -13.75
C ILE A 360 4.86 -7.43 -14.46
N ASN A 361 4.05 -8.45 -14.13
CA ASN A 361 2.78 -8.72 -14.81
C ASN A 361 1.83 -7.51 -14.78
N ARG A 362 1.19 -7.23 -15.92
CA ARG A 362 0.29 -6.08 -16.09
C ARG A 362 -1.20 -6.44 -16.05
N GLY A 363 -1.54 -7.60 -15.51
CA GLY A 363 -2.90 -8.15 -15.54
C GLY A 363 -3.93 -7.23 -14.90
N THR A 364 -3.64 -6.65 -13.74
CA THR A 364 -4.54 -5.71 -13.04
C THR A 364 -4.84 -4.45 -13.84
N SER A 365 -3.81 -3.83 -14.43
CA SER A 365 -3.97 -2.64 -15.28
C SER A 365 -4.71 -2.98 -16.58
N PHE A 366 -4.45 -4.15 -17.15
CA PHE A 366 -5.12 -4.62 -18.36
C PHE A 366 -6.63 -4.85 -18.12
N THR A 367 -6.99 -5.58 -17.06
CA THR A 367 -8.39 -5.87 -16.73
C THR A 367 -9.16 -4.62 -16.31
N GLN A 368 -8.49 -3.66 -15.66
CA GLN A 368 -9.08 -2.34 -15.35
C GLN A 368 -9.37 -1.55 -16.63
N ALA A 369 -8.44 -1.54 -17.59
CA ALA A 369 -8.63 -0.86 -18.88
C ALA A 369 -9.76 -1.51 -19.71
N LEU A 370 -9.86 -2.84 -19.69
CA LEU A 370 -10.97 -3.58 -20.30
C LEU A 370 -12.31 -3.20 -19.67
N PHE A 371 -12.39 -3.19 -18.35
CA PHE A 371 -13.63 -2.84 -17.67
C PHE A 371 -14.05 -1.41 -18.00
N MET A 372 -13.14 -0.45 -17.91
CA MET A 372 -13.50 0.95 -18.09
C MET A 372 -13.94 1.34 -19.46
N ASN A 373 -13.17 0.93 -20.47
CA ASN A 373 -13.37 1.46 -21.81
C ASN A 373 -14.22 0.54 -22.68
N CYS A 374 -14.64 -0.62 -22.14
CA CYS A 374 -15.36 -1.64 -22.90
C CYS A 374 -16.46 -2.31 -22.07
N ASP A 375 -16.11 -3.08 -21.03
CA ASP A 375 -17.09 -3.98 -20.40
C ASP A 375 -18.12 -3.27 -19.52
N HIS A 376 -17.80 -2.10 -18.97
CA HIS A 376 -18.75 -1.33 -18.18
C HIS A 376 -20.04 -1.06 -18.97
N SER A 377 -19.90 -0.61 -20.23
CA SER A 377 -21.03 -0.37 -21.12
C SER A 377 -21.61 -1.67 -21.67
N MET A 378 -20.77 -2.63 -22.08
CA MET A 378 -21.23 -3.84 -22.76
C MET A 378 -21.98 -4.83 -21.85
N LEU A 379 -21.67 -4.86 -20.54
CA LEU A 379 -22.34 -5.74 -19.58
C LEU A 379 -23.81 -5.38 -19.32
N THR A 380 -24.26 -4.20 -19.77
CA THR A 380 -25.69 -3.83 -19.76
C THR A 380 -26.50 -4.74 -20.69
N TYR A 381 -25.94 -5.12 -21.85
CA TYR A 381 -26.61 -5.94 -22.84
C TYR A 381 -26.69 -7.42 -22.44
N SER A 382 -27.87 -8.03 -22.60
CA SER A 382 -28.14 -9.42 -22.25
C SER A 382 -27.36 -10.42 -23.11
N PHE A 383 -27.21 -10.15 -24.41
CA PHE A 383 -26.45 -11.02 -25.31
C PHE A 383 -24.99 -11.16 -24.87
N TYR A 384 -24.37 -10.08 -24.38
CA TYR A 384 -22.96 -10.07 -23.92
C TYR A 384 -22.70 -10.99 -22.72
N LYS A 385 -23.76 -11.33 -21.98
CA LYS A 385 -23.72 -12.19 -20.78
C LYS A 385 -23.96 -13.68 -21.10
N ARG A 386 -24.15 -14.05 -22.37
CA ARG A 386 -24.31 -15.46 -22.77
C ARG A 386 -22.99 -16.23 -22.58
N PRO A 387 -23.03 -17.46 -22.05
CA PRO A 387 -21.83 -18.24 -21.71
C PRO A 387 -20.89 -18.45 -22.92
N GLU A 388 -21.45 -18.71 -24.10
CA GLU A 388 -20.69 -18.90 -25.34
C GLU A 388 -19.86 -17.66 -25.72
N PHE A 389 -20.46 -16.47 -25.58
CA PHE A 389 -19.79 -15.21 -25.93
C PHE A 389 -18.79 -14.78 -24.86
N ILE A 390 -19.07 -15.05 -23.58
CA ILE A 390 -18.11 -14.85 -22.49
C ILE A 390 -16.86 -15.70 -22.73
N LEU A 391 -17.01 -16.98 -23.07
CA LEU A 391 -15.88 -17.86 -23.34
C LEU A 391 -15.08 -17.40 -24.57
N LYS A 392 -15.77 -17.03 -25.66
CA LYS A 392 -15.14 -16.50 -26.87
C LYS A 392 -14.32 -15.25 -26.55
N LEU A 393 -14.91 -14.32 -25.80
CA LEU A 393 -14.26 -13.09 -25.38
C LEU A 393 -13.08 -13.33 -24.42
N PHE A 394 -13.22 -14.28 -23.49
CA PHE A 394 -12.14 -14.72 -22.61
C PHE A 394 -10.95 -15.23 -23.42
N ARG A 395 -11.16 -16.12 -24.40
CA ARG A 395 -10.08 -16.65 -25.25
C ARG A 395 -9.38 -15.58 -26.07
N ILE A 396 -10.15 -14.65 -26.64
CA ILE A 396 -9.62 -13.52 -27.41
C ILE A 396 -8.75 -12.63 -26.51
N ARG A 397 -9.26 -12.24 -25.34
CA ARG A 397 -8.54 -11.38 -24.40
C ARG A 397 -7.36 -12.06 -23.77
N LEU A 398 -7.45 -13.36 -23.52
CA LEU A 398 -6.36 -14.17 -23.00
C LEU A 398 -5.15 -14.12 -23.93
N ARG A 399 -5.39 -14.23 -25.24
CA ARG A 399 -4.33 -14.08 -26.25
C ARG A 399 -3.67 -12.70 -26.17
N GLU A 400 -4.45 -11.63 -26.02
CA GLU A 400 -3.91 -10.27 -25.97
C GLU A 400 -3.15 -9.96 -24.67
N ILE A 401 -3.66 -10.34 -23.50
CA ILE A 401 -2.94 -10.15 -22.24
C ILE A 401 -1.65 -10.98 -22.21
N ILE A 402 -1.67 -12.21 -22.74
CA ILE A 402 -0.45 -13.02 -22.89
C ILE A 402 0.54 -12.29 -23.79
N LYS A 403 0.16 -11.85 -25.00
CA LYS A 403 1.06 -11.10 -25.90
C LYS A 403 1.71 -9.90 -25.23
N VAL A 404 0.94 -9.12 -24.47
CA VAL A 404 1.43 -7.94 -23.77
C VAL A 404 2.46 -8.34 -22.69
N ASN A 405 2.15 -9.33 -21.84
CA ASN A 405 3.06 -9.77 -20.78
C ASN A 405 4.23 -10.62 -21.29
N LEU A 406 4.13 -11.18 -22.50
CA LEU A 406 5.18 -12.00 -23.11
C LEU A 406 6.40 -11.15 -23.52
N LEU A 407 6.23 -9.87 -23.83
CA LEU A 407 7.35 -9.01 -24.23
C LEU A 407 8.44 -8.89 -23.13
N PRO A 408 8.15 -8.40 -21.91
CA PRO A 408 9.15 -8.35 -20.85
C PRO A 408 9.57 -9.75 -20.38
N ALA A 409 8.66 -10.72 -20.39
CA ALA A 409 8.98 -12.11 -20.07
C ALA A 409 9.97 -12.74 -21.05
N GLY A 410 9.88 -12.40 -22.33
CA GLY A 410 10.79 -12.88 -23.37
C GLY A 410 12.19 -12.32 -23.18
N VAL A 411 12.32 -11.03 -22.85
CA VAL A 411 13.62 -10.42 -22.52
C VAL A 411 14.28 -11.14 -21.35
N ILE A 412 13.52 -11.40 -20.27
CA ILE A 412 14.04 -12.13 -19.11
C ILE A 412 14.32 -13.60 -19.47
N GLY A 413 13.39 -14.25 -20.15
CA GLY A 413 13.45 -15.66 -20.51
C GLY A 413 14.64 -15.97 -21.41
N VAL A 414 14.96 -15.12 -22.38
CA VAL A 414 16.17 -15.23 -23.22
C VAL A 414 17.40 -14.81 -22.42
N GLY A 415 17.27 -13.80 -21.57
CA GLY A 415 18.37 -13.30 -20.75
C GLY A 415 18.95 -14.38 -19.82
N LEU A 416 18.13 -15.10 -19.06
CA LEU A 416 18.65 -16.04 -18.06
C LEU A 416 19.53 -17.17 -18.64
N PRO A 417 19.14 -17.88 -19.71
CA PRO A 417 20.00 -18.86 -20.37
C PRO A 417 21.30 -18.25 -20.90
N VAL A 418 21.24 -17.05 -21.49
CA VAL A 418 22.44 -16.35 -22.00
C VAL A 418 23.38 -15.99 -20.86
N LEU A 419 22.84 -15.46 -19.75
CA LEU A 419 23.63 -15.18 -18.54
C LEU A 419 24.23 -16.45 -17.95
N LEU A 420 23.50 -17.57 -17.95
CA LEU A 420 24.02 -18.85 -17.48
C LEU A 420 25.19 -19.32 -18.35
N TYR A 421 25.09 -19.15 -19.67
CA TYR A 421 26.15 -19.51 -20.61
C TYR A 421 27.42 -18.70 -20.36
N PHE A 422 27.31 -17.37 -20.28
CA PHE A 422 28.46 -16.49 -20.05
C PHE A 422 29.01 -16.54 -18.62
N SER A 423 28.23 -17.02 -17.65
CA SER A 423 28.67 -17.08 -16.24
C SER A 423 29.50 -18.32 -15.88
N GLY A 424 29.65 -19.29 -16.79
CA GLY A 424 30.39 -20.54 -16.55
C GLY A 424 29.65 -21.79 -16.98
N GLY A 425 28.38 -21.65 -17.41
CA GLY A 425 27.59 -22.73 -17.98
C GLY A 425 27.10 -23.78 -16.99
N THR A 426 26.56 -24.88 -17.52
CA THR A 426 26.13 -26.07 -16.77
C THR A 426 26.23 -27.30 -17.67
N ASP A 427 26.58 -28.45 -17.10
CA ASP A 427 26.71 -29.71 -17.83
C ASP A 427 25.36 -30.22 -18.37
N ASN A 428 24.24 -29.79 -17.77
CA ASN A 428 22.92 -30.23 -18.18
C ASN A 428 22.23 -29.20 -19.11
N PRO A 429 22.11 -29.47 -20.43
CA PRO A 429 21.51 -28.53 -21.38
C PRO A 429 20.02 -28.23 -21.08
N LEU A 430 19.32 -29.11 -20.34
CA LEU A 430 17.93 -28.89 -19.97
C LEU A 430 17.74 -27.68 -19.06
N ASN A 431 18.75 -27.28 -18.29
CA ASN A 431 18.67 -26.09 -17.45
C ASN A 431 18.43 -24.81 -18.30
N TYR A 432 19.11 -24.69 -19.45
CA TYR A 432 18.91 -23.55 -20.34
C TYR A 432 17.49 -23.49 -20.88
N LEU A 433 16.95 -24.64 -21.32
CA LEU A 433 15.59 -24.73 -21.81
C LEU A 433 14.57 -24.44 -20.70
N LEU A 434 14.75 -25.01 -19.52
CA LEU A 434 13.83 -24.84 -18.40
C LEU A 434 13.83 -23.41 -17.86
N LEU A 435 14.97 -22.70 -17.83
CA LEU A 435 15.00 -21.28 -17.49
C LEU A 435 14.12 -20.46 -18.45
N PHE A 436 14.26 -20.68 -19.76
CA PHE A 436 13.43 -20.00 -20.76
C PHE A 436 11.94 -20.36 -20.62
N VAL A 437 11.62 -21.66 -20.65
CA VAL A 437 10.24 -22.16 -20.67
C VAL A 437 9.50 -21.78 -19.39
N SER A 438 10.14 -21.91 -18.22
CA SER A 438 9.51 -21.62 -16.93
C SER A 438 9.14 -20.13 -16.80
N VAL A 439 9.96 -19.21 -17.27
CA VAL A 439 9.67 -17.76 -17.23
C VAL A 439 8.48 -17.42 -18.14
N LEU A 440 8.41 -18.00 -19.34
CA LEU A 440 7.27 -17.82 -20.24
C LEU A 440 6.00 -18.45 -19.65
N ALA A 441 6.11 -19.64 -19.05
CA ALA A 441 5.01 -20.34 -18.40
C ALA A 441 4.45 -19.52 -17.22
N LEU A 442 5.33 -18.94 -16.38
CA LEU A 442 4.94 -18.04 -15.30
C LEU A 442 4.24 -16.77 -15.82
N SER A 443 4.74 -16.17 -16.90
CA SER A 443 4.09 -15.02 -17.54
C SER A 443 2.66 -15.34 -18.00
N ALA A 444 2.50 -16.49 -18.67
CA ALA A 444 1.21 -16.98 -19.11
C ALA A 444 0.29 -17.29 -17.92
N PHE A 445 0.80 -17.97 -16.89
CA PHE A 445 0.09 -18.29 -15.66
C PHE A 445 -0.51 -17.04 -15.00
N PHE A 446 0.30 -16.00 -14.75
CA PHE A 446 -0.21 -14.77 -14.12
C PHE A 446 -1.24 -14.06 -15.02
N SER A 447 -1.03 -14.09 -16.34
CA SER A 447 -2.00 -13.54 -17.30
C SER A 447 -3.34 -14.26 -17.23
N VAL A 448 -3.35 -15.60 -17.15
CA VAL A 448 -4.54 -16.42 -16.98
C VAL A 448 -5.16 -16.18 -15.61
N HIS A 449 -4.37 -16.14 -14.55
CA HIS A 449 -4.81 -15.93 -13.17
C HIS A 449 -5.59 -14.61 -13.02
N TYR A 450 -5.00 -13.48 -13.44
CA TYR A 450 -5.66 -12.18 -13.34
C TYR A 450 -6.92 -12.09 -14.19
N LEU A 451 -6.90 -12.63 -15.41
CA LEU A 451 -8.07 -12.64 -16.27
C LEU A 451 -9.18 -13.53 -15.69
N THR A 452 -8.83 -14.68 -15.12
CA THR A 452 -9.78 -15.59 -14.46
C THR A 452 -10.43 -14.92 -13.24
N CYS A 453 -9.62 -14.30 -12.38
CA CYS A 453 -10.11 -13.50 -11.26
C CYS A 453 -11.05 -12.37 -11.73
N TYR A 454 -10.75 -11.73 -12.86
CA TYR A 454 -11.60 -10.70 -13.44
C TYR A 454 -12.97 -11.24 -13.88
N TYR A 455 -13.03 -12.35 -14.61
CA TYR A 455 -14.30 -12.93 -15.06
C TYR A 455 -15.12 -13.57 -13.93
N LEU A 456 -14.45 -14.22 -12.98
CA LEU A 456 -15.13 -14.89 -11.86
C LEU A 456 -15.56 -13.92 -10.76
N LEU A 457 -14.81 -12.85 -10.52
CA LEU A 457 -15.05 -11.97 -9.37
C LEU A 457 -15.52 -10.57 -9.75
N GLN A 458 -15.31 -10.09 -10.98
CA GLN A 458 -15.65 -8.74 -11.45
C GLN A 458 -15.36 -7.68 -10.37
N PRO A 459 -14.09 -7.32 -10.14
CA PRO A 459 -13.68 -6.62 -8.93
C PRO A 459 -13.96 -5.11 -8.94
N TYR A 460 -14.32 -4.54 -10.09
CA TYR A 460 -14.41 -3.10 -10.31
C TYR A 460 -15.85 -2.60 -10.22
N ASN A 461 -16.06 -1.44 -9.57
CA ASN A 461 -17.32 -0.71 -9.62
C ASN A 461 -17.33 0.32 -10.77
N ALA A 462 -18.47 1.02 -10.96
CA ALA A 462 -18.60 2.08 -11.97
C ALA A 462 -17.53 3.19 -11.88
N GLY A 463 -16.93 3.39 -10.71
CA GLY A 463 -15.82 4.32 -10.49
C GLY A 463 -14.42 3.68 -10.54
N THR A 464 -14.25 2.48 -11.12
CA THR A 464 -13.01 1.67 -11.21
C THR A 464 -12.37 1.17 -9.93
N GLU A 465 -12.98 1.43 -8.79
CA GLU A 465 -12.40 1.02 -7.53
C GLU A 465 -12.53 -0.49 -7.38
N VAL A 466 -11.48 -1.09 -6.80
CA VAL A 466 -11.52 -2.50 -6.40
C VAL A 466 -12.39 -2.62 -5.16
N VAL A 467 -13.66 -2.96 -5.35
CA VAL A 467 -14.65 -3.08 -4.26
C VAL A 467 -14.76 -4.52 -3.76
N GLY A 468 -14.49 -5.51 -4.62
CA GLY A 468 -14.64 -6.93 -4.28
C GLY A 468 -13.71 -7.41 -3.15
N GLY A 469 -14.25 -7.66 -1.96
CA GLY A 469 -13.49 -8.21 -0.82
C GLY A 469 -12.84 -9.56 -1.13
N THR A 470 -13.52 -10.42 -1.90
CA THR A 470 -12.97 -11.71 -2.35
C THR A 470 -11.76 -11.54 -3.26
N TYR A 471 -11.81 -10.58 -4.21
CA TYR A 471 -10.67 -10.28 -5.08
C TYR A 471 -9.47 -9.76 -4.29
N LYS A 472 -9.70 -8.95 -3.25
CA LYS A 472 -8.63 -8.49 -2.35
C LYS A 472 -7.97 -9.66 -1.60
N ILE A 473 -8.76 -10.58 -1.07
CA ILE A 473 -8.25 -11.79 -0.42
C ILE A 473 -7.42 -12.62 -1.39
N VAL A 474 -7.94 -12.90 -2.60
CA VAL A 474 -7.21 -13.68 -3.61
C VAL A 474 -5.90 -12.99 -3.99
N THR A 475 -5.90 -11.67 -4.17
CA THR A 475 -4.69 -10.90 -4.48
C THR A 475 -3.67 -10.98 -3.34
N TRP A 476 -4.11 -10.88 -2.08
CA TRP A 476 -3.23 -10.97 -0.91
C TRP A 476 -2.64 -12.37 -0.73
N VAL A 477 -3.47 -13.42 -0.90
CA VAL A 477 -3.00 -14.81 -0.90
C VAL A 477 -1.98 -15.03 -2.02
N THR A 478 -2.25 -14.55 -3.23
CA THR A 478 -1.33 -14.67 -4.37
C THR A 478 0.00 -13.97 -4.06
N TYR A 479 -0.04 -12.78 -3.47
CA TYR A 479 1.15 -12.08 -3.02
C TYR A 479 1.97 -12.89 -2.00
N ILE A 480 1.33 -13.41 -0.96
CA ILE A 480 2.02 -14.20 0.08
C ILE A 480 2.65 -15.45 -0.51
N VAL A 481 1.90 -16.17 -1.36
CA VAL A 481 2.41 -17.36 -2.02
C VAL A 481 3.64 -17.00 -2.85
N CYS A 482 3.56 -15.97 -3.70
CA CYS A 482 4.69 -15.53 -4.52
C CYS A 482 5.89 -15.08 -3.66
N PHE A 483 5.65 -14.40 -2.55
CA PHE A 483 6.68 -13.98 -1.62
C PHE A 483 7.36 -15.19 -0.94
N ALA A 484 6.58 -16.20 -0.53
CA ALA A 484 7.12 -17.42 0.06
C ALA A 484 8.05 -18.18 -0.90
N PHE A 485 7.78 -18.15 -2.21
CA PHE A 485 8.67 -18.75 -3.22
C PHE A 485 10.07 -18.10 -3.26
N MET A 486 10.26 -16.86 -2.78
CA MET A 486 11.59 -16.23 -2.72
C MET A 486 12.54 -16.93 -1.74
N ASN A 487 11.99 -17.57 -0.70
CA ASN A 487 12.76 -18.29 0.32
C ASN A 487 13.09 -19.72 -0.11
N LEU A 488 12.48 -20.22 -1.17
CA LEU A 488 12.76 -21.55 -1.69
C LEU A 488 14.07 -21.56 -2.47
N ARG A 489 14.90 -22.55 -2.16
CA ARG A 489 16.15 -22.85 -2.86
C ARG A 489 16.03 -24.27 -3.40
N MET A 490 15.80 -24.38 -4.69
CA MET A 490 15.62 -25.67 -5.37
C MET A 490 16.40 -25.64 -6.68
N SER A 491 16.89 -26.81 -7.10
CA SER A 491 17.56 -26.90 -8.39
C SER A 491 16.64 -26.48 -9.53
N THR A 492 17.23 -25.85 -10.53
CA THR A 492 16.50 -25.34 -11.72
C THR A 492 15.74 -26.45 -12.44
N LEU A 493 16.29 -27.67 -12.49
CA LEU A 493 15.63 -28.83 -13.09
C LEU A 493 14.32 -29.19 -12.37
N VAL A 494 14.37 -29.35 -11.05
CA VAL A 494 13.20 -29.76 -10.25
C VAL A 494 12.16 -28.65 -10.26
N PHE A 495 12.58 -27.42 -9.96
CA PHE A 495 11.63 -26.32 -9.89
C PHE A 495 11.04 -25.99 -11.27
N GLY A 496 11.88 -25.91 -12.31
CA GLY A 496 11.47 -25.58 -13.67
C GLY A 496 10.48 -26.56 -14.27
N SER A 497 10.67 -27.87 -14.03
CA SER A 497 9.73 -28.90 -14.48
C SER A 497 8.39 -28.83 -13.73
N VAL A 498 8.43 -28.79 -12.39
CA VAL A 498 7.22 -28.73 -11.54
C VAL A 498 6.42 -27.47 -11.82
N VAL A 499 7.06 -26.30 -11.89
CA VAL A 499 6.36 -25.03 -12.11
C VAL A 499 5.74 -24.96 -13.50
N THR A 500 6.42 -25.48 -14.52
CA THR A 500 5.89 -25.52 -15.89
C THR A 500 4.67 -26.43 -15.96
N PHE A 501 4.75 -27.63 -15.38
CA PHE A 501 3.62 -28.55 -15.29
C PHE A 501 2.44 -27.93 -14.55
N PHE A 502 2.68 -27.34 -13.37
CA PHE A 502 1.65 -26.64 -12.60
C PHE A 502 0.99 -25.51 -13.39
N CYS A 503 1.78 -24.69 -14.10
CA CYS A 503 1.25 -23.60 -14.93
C CYS A 503 0.29 -24.14 -15.99
N VAL A 504 0.64 -25.23 -16.69
CA VAL A 504 -0.21 -25.84 -17.72
C VAL A 504 -1.52 -26.36 -17.10
N VAL A 505 -1.42 -27.14 -16.02
CA VAL A 505 -2.60 -27.70 -15.33
C VAL A 505 -3.52 -26.59 -14.83
N TYR A 506 -2.95 -25.53 -14.24
CA TYR A 506 -3.71 -24.38 -13.77
C TYR A 506 -4.41 -23.65 -14.92
N CYS A 507 -3.73 -23.45 -16.06
CA CYS A 507 -4.32 -22.77 -17.22
C CYS A 507 -5.55 -23.52 -17.75
N VAL A 508 -5.48 -24.86 -17.80
CA VAL A 508 -6.61 -25.70 -18.20
C VAL A 508 -7.75 -25.60 -17.19
N GLY A 509 -7.45 -25.76 -15.90
CA GLY A 509 -8.45 -25.66 -14.82
C GLY A 509 -9.14 -24.30 -14.78
N ALA A 510 -8.39 -23.21 -15.00
CA ALA A 510 -8.92 -21.85 -15.07
C ALA A 510 -9.89 -21.65 -16.24
N CYS A 511 -9.56 -22.18 -17.43
CA CYS A 511 -10.46 -22.12 -18.58
C CYS A 511 -11.79 -22.86 -18.30
N VAL A 512 -11.72 -24.04 -17.67
CA VAL A 512 -12.91 -24.82 -17.26
C VAL A 512 -13.74 -24.07 -16.22
N ALA A 513 -13.09 -23.45 -15.23
CA ALA A 513 -13.76 -22.67 -14.20
C ALA A 513 -14.51 -21.46 -14.80
N VAL A 514 -13.88 -20.73 -15.72
CA VAL A 514 -14.53 -19.62 -16.44
C VAL A 514 -15.73 -20.11 -17.23
N TYR A 515 -15.61 -21.23 -17.95
CA TYR A 515 -16.72 -21.81 -18.71
C TYR A 515 -17.94 -22.14 -17.85
N ARG A 516 -17.73 -22.69 -16.64
CA ARG A 516 -18.83 -23.14 -15.77
C ARG A 516 -19.46 -22.05 -14.90
N VAL A 517 -18.73 -20.97 -14.60
CA VAL A 517 -19.09 -20.02 -13.53
C VAL A 517 -19.25 -18.59 -14.02
N ALA A 518 -18.57 -18.18 -15.10
CA ALA A 518 -18.49 -16.78 -15.47
C ALA A 518 -19.83 -16.16 -15.92
N ASP A 519 -20.75 -16.95 -16.48
CA ASP A 519 -22.11 -16.52 -16.85
C ASP A 519 -22.95 -16.02 -15.66
N LYS A 520 -22.70 -16.59 -14.48
CA LYS A 520 -23.37 -16.23 -13.23
C LYS A 520 -22.70 -15.04 -12.55
N THR A 521 -21.38 -14.89 -12.70
CA THR A 521 -20.59 -13.95 -11.90
C THR A 521 -20.17 -12.67 -12.63
N PHE A 522 -20.05 -12.71 -13.96
CA PHE A 522 -19.58 -11.60 -14.79
C PHE A 522 -20.72 -10.62 -15.10
N ARG A 523 -21.07 -9.78 -14.13
CA ARG A 523 -22.15 -8.79 -14.21
C ARG A 523 -21.74 -7.51 -13.50
N LEU A 524 -22.39 -6.39 -13.83
CA LEU A 524 -22.20 -5.13 -13.11
C LEU A 524 -22.60 -5.29 -11.64
N ARG A 525 -21.73 -4.84 -10.74
CA ARG A 525 -21.98 -4.76 -9.29
C ARG A 525 -22.10 -3.30 -8.92
N ASN A 526 -23.28 -2.92 -8.40
CA ASN A 526 -23.56 -1.59 -7.87
C ASN A 526 -22.88 -1.37 -6.52
#